data_AF-A0A7W6RRZ4-F1
#
_entry.id   AF-A0A7W6RRZ4-F1
#
_cell.length_a   1.000
_cell.length_b   1.000
_cell.length_c   1.000
_cell.angle_alpha   90.00
_cell.angle_beta   90.00
_cell.angle_gamma   90.00
#
_symmetry.space_group_name_H-M   'P 1'
#
loop_
_entity.id
_entity.type
_entity.pdbx_description
1 polymer ?
#
loop_
_entity_poly.entity_id
_entity_poly.type
_entity_poly.pdbx_seq_one_letter_code
_entity_poly.pdbx_strand_id
1 'polypeptide(L)'
;MLPRLTIAGAFAASLLVKPASAEEEKQTWRLFIADHTAPVARSFDVKTGEQIGEFGLKGYAALAPVIPARLFLPSNQKPIPSR
;
A
#
# COMPACT_ATOMS: atom_id res chain seq x y z
N MET A 1 17.56 -37.16 54.50
CA MET A 1 16.34 -36.61 53.87
C MET A 1 16.76 -35.54 52.88
N LEU A 2 16.73 -35.85 51.58
CA LEU A 2 17.06 -34.94 50.47
C LEU A 2 15.84 -34.85 49.55
N PRO A 3 15.46 -33.66 49.03
CA PRO A 3 14.36 -33.55 48.09
C PRO A 3 14.79 -34.11 46.73
N ARG A 4 13.96 -34.99 46.19
CA ARG A 4 14.09 -35.48 44.81
C ARG A 4 13.85 -34.30 43.89
N LEU A 5 14.90 -33.83 43.22
CA LEU A 5 14.81 -32.82 42.17
C LEU A 5 14.21 -33.52 40.93
N THR A 6 12.90 -33.39 40.74
CA THR A 6 12.20 -33.86 39.54
C THR A 6 12.59 -32.95 38.38
N ILE A 7 13.55 -33.38 37.56
CA ILE A 7 13.83 -32.78 36.25
C ILE A 7 12.68 -33.19 35.34
N ALA A 8 11.65 -32.34 35.28
CA ALA A 8 10.57 -32.44 34.32
C ALA A 8 10.46 -31.09 33.61
N GLY A 9 10.41 -31.11 32.28
CA GLY A 9 10.02 -29.93 31.52
C GLY A 9 10.90 -29.66 30.31
N ALA A 10 10.77 -30.54 29.33
CA ALA A 10 10.89 -30.29 27.90
C ALA A 10 11.31 -28.88 27.43
N PHE A 11 12.41 -28.89 26.69
CA PHE A 11 12.73 -28.02 25.57
C PHE A 11 11.46 -27.63 24.77
N ALA A 12 10.91 -26.44 24.99
CA ALA A 12 9.78 -25.92 24.20
C ALA A 12 9.77 -24.38 24.20
N ALA A 13 10.90 -23.77 23.81
CA ALA A 13 11.01 -22.33 23.57
C ALA A 13 11.22 -21.99 22.08
N SER A 14 10.72 -22.84 21.18
CA SER A 14 10.57 -22.52 19.76
C SER A 14 9.09 -22.47 19.44
N LEU A 15 8.69 -21.56 18.56
CA LEU A 15 7.35 -21.39 17.94
C LEU A 15 6.48 -20.22 18.44
N LEU A 16 7.08 -19.07 18.76
CA LEU A 16 6.37 -17.80 18.58
C LEU A 16 7.09 -16.90 17.56
N VAL A 17 7.45 -17.48 16.42
CA VAL A 17 7.65 -16.70 15.20
C VAL A 17 6.26 -16.50 14.61
N LYS A 18 5.61 -15.37 14.93
CA LYS A 18 4.49 -14.90 14.13
C LYS A 18 5.05 -14.60 12.73
N PRO A 19 4.59 -15.27 11.65
CA PRO A 19 4.94 -14.81 10.32
C PRO A 19 4.41 -13.37 10.22
N ALA A 20 5.30 -12.44 9.85
CA ALA A 20 4.87 -11.14 9.39
C ALA A 20 4.09 -11.40 8.10
N SER A 21 2.76 -11.46 8.18
CA SER A 21 1.92 -11.39 7.00
C SER A 21 2.23 -10.05 6.36
N ALA A 22 2.94 -10.09 5.23
CA ALA A 22 2.91 -9.00 4.28
C ALA A 22 1.44 -8.79 3.97
N GLU A 23 0.90 -7.65 4.41
CA GLU A 23 -0.46 -7.26 4.09
C GLU A 23 -0.55 -7.27 2.57
N GLU A 24 -1.30 -8.25 2.05
CA GLU A 24 -1.41 -8.49 0.62
C GLU A 24 -1.83 -7.18 -0.02
N GLU A 25 -0.94 -6.58 -0.83
CA GLU A 25 -1.18 -5.27 -1.45
C GLU A 25 -2.51 -5.34 -2.18
N LYS A 26 -3.56 -4.77 -1.57
CA LYS A 26 -4.92 -4.86 -2.10
C LYS A 26 -5.00 -3.94 -3.31
N GLN A 27 -4.60 -4.49 -4.46
CA GLN A 27 -4.63 -3.78 -5.74
C GLN A 27 -6.08 -3.35 -6.00
N THR A 28 -6.29 -2.04 -5.90
CA THR A 28 -7.59 -1.39 -6.12
C THR A 28 -7.44 -0.54 -7.35
N TRP A 29 -8.19 -0.88 -8.39
CA TRP A 29 -8.16 -0.21 -9.68
C TRP A 29 -9.36 0.72 -9.79
N ARG A 30 -9.11 2.00 -10.09
CA ARG A 30 -10.15 3.02 -10.29
C ARG A 30 -10.12 3.48 -11.74
N LEU A 31 -11.27 3.42 -12.41
CA LEU A 31 -11.45 3.95 -13.76
C LEU A 31 -12.11 5.32 -13.68
N PHE A 32 -11.58 6.27 -14.42
CA PHE A 32 -12.18 7.59 -14.59
C PHE A 32 -12.61 7.74 -16.06
N ILE A 33 -13.84 8.16 -16.31
CA ILE A 33 -14.41 8.36 -17.64
C ILE A 33 -14.92 9.79 -17.72
N ALA A 34 -14.43 10.56 -18.70
CA ALA A 34 -15.00 11.85 -19.05
C ALA A 34 -16.11 11.64 -20.09
N ASP A 35 -17.32 12.12 -19.78
CA ASP A 35 -18.46 12.06 -20.69
C ASP A 35 -18.22 13.00 -21.88
N HIS A 36 -18.57 12.54 -23.08
CA HIS A 36 -18.40 13.29 -24.33
C HIS A 36 -19.66 14.08 -24.70
N THR A 37 -20.77 13.88 -23.98
CA THR A 37 -22.06 14.56 -24.18
C THR A 37 -22.35 15.61 -23.12
N ALA A 38 -21.74 15.46 -21.93
CA ALA A 38 -21.88 16.38 -20.81
C ALA A 38 -20.49 16.67 -20.20
N PRO A 39 -20.23 17.87 -19.67
CA PRO A 39 -18.96 18.21 -19.02
C PRO A 39 -18.90 17.58 -17.62
N VAL A 40 -18.84 16.26 -17.56
CA VAL A 40 -18.89 15.47 -16.32
C VAL A 40 -17.85 14.35 -16.40
N ALA A 41 -17.13 14.10 -15.31
CA ALA A 41 -16.29 12.93 -15.14
C ALA A 41 -16.86 11.99 -14.09
N ARG A 42 -16.92 10.70 -14.39
CA ARG A 42 -17.39 9.65 -13.46
C ARG A 42 -16.25 8.73 -13.07
N SER A 43 -16.25 8.28 -11.82
CA SER A 43 -15.31 7.27 -11.33
C SER A 43 -16.02 5.96 -11.06
N PHE A 44 -15.35 4.86 -11.38
CA PHE A 44 -15.87 3.51 -11.24
C PHE A 44 -14.84 2.58 -10.57
N ASP A 45 -15.32 1.64 -9.77
CA ASP A 45 -14.51 0.50 -9.34
C ASP A 45 -14.44 -0.49 -10.50
N VAL A 46 -13.23 -0.84 -10.92
CA VAL A 46 -13.04 -1.73 -12.07
C VAL A 46 -13.50 -3.16 -11.76
N LYS A 47 -13.47 -3.58 -10.48
CA LYS A 47 -13.83 -4.95 -10.09
C LYS A 47 -15.34 -5.14 -10.05
N THR A 48 -16.08 -4.16 -9.53
CA THR A 48 -17.54 -4.27 -9.36
C THR A 48 -18.32 -3.56 -10.46
N GLY A 49 -17.70 -2.63 -11.19
CA GLY A 49 -18.38 -1.75 -12.14
C GLY A 49 -19.23 -0.66 -11.46
N GLU A 50 -19.17 -0.57 -10.13
CA GLU A 50 -19.95 0.39 -9.35
C GLU A 50 -19.42 1.81 -9.56
N GLN A 51 -20.33 2.78 -9.71
CA GLN A 51 -19.96 4.19 -9.75
C GLN A 51 -19.57 4.66 -8.34
N ILE A 52 -18.31 5.03 -8.18
CA ILE A 52 -17.77 5.54 -6.91
C ILE A 52 -18.11 7.04 -6.76
N GLY A 53 -18.20 7.77 -7.87
CA GLY A 53 -18.44 9.21 -7.82
C GLY A 53 -18.67 9.89 -9.17
N GLU A 54 -19.06 11.16 -9.09
CA GLU A 54 -19.30 12.05 -10.23
C GLU A 54 -18.71 13.43 -9.94
N PHE A 55 -18.07 14.02 -10.94
CA PHE A 55 -17.37 15.29 -10.85
C PHE A 55 -17.84 16.20 -12.00
N GLY A 56 -18.52 17.29 -11.66
CA GLY A 56 -18.88 18.33 -12.62
C GLY A 56 -17.63 19.08 -13.10
N LEU A 57 -17.47 19.21 -14.41
CA LEU A 57 -16.38 19.92 -15.05
C LEU A 57 -16.89 21.26 -15.61
N LYS A 58 -16.00 22.24 -15.74
CA LYS A 58 -16.33 23.53 -16.37
C LYS A 58 -16.46 23.44 -17.91
N GLY A 59 -16.05 22.31 -18.50
CA GLY A 59 -16.06 22.01 -19.93
C GLY A 59 -15.53 20.59 -20.18
N TYR A 60 -15.52 20.15 -21.44
CA TYR A 60 -14.98 18.83 -21.81
C TYR A 60 -13.49 18.74 -21.46
N ALA A 61 -13.07 17.62 -20.86
CA ALA A 61 -11.71 17.42 -20.38
C ALA A 61 -11.10 16.10 -20.88
N ALA A 62 -9.82 16.16 -21.25
CA ALA A 62 -9.00 14.96 -21.42
C ALA A 62 -8.44 14.52 -20.06
N LEU A 63 -8.45 13.21 -19.80
CA LEU A 63 -7.91 12.64 -18.57
C LEU A 63 -6.43 12.28 -18.76
N ALA A 64 -5.61 12.63 -17.77
CA ALA A 64 -4.19 12.27 -17.74
C ALA A 64 -3.89 11.51 -16.44
N PRO A 65 -3.33 10.29 -16.50
CA PRO A 65 -2.84 9.63 -15.29
C PRO A 65 -1.58 10.35 -14.80
N VAL A 66 -1.52 10.63 -13.51
CA VAL A 66 -0.29 11.08 -12.86
C VAL A 66 0.39 9.89 -12.21
N ILE A 67 1.66 9.67 -12.53
CA ILE A 67 2.52 8.75 -11.78
C ILE A 67 3.17 9.61 -10.68
N PRO A 68 2.96 9.31 -9.38
CA PRO A 68 3.67 10.04 -8.34
C PRO A 68 5.16 9.73 -8.48
N ALA A 69 5.95 10.76 -8.78
CA ALA A 69 7.40 10.66 -8.79
C ALA A 69 7.87 10.27 -7.38
N ARG A 70 8.38 9.06 -7.23
CA ARG A 70 9.05 8.65 -6.00
C ARG A 70 10.31 9.50 -5.88
N LEU A 71 10.38 10.35 -4.85
CA LEU A 71 11.60 11.09 -4.51
C LEU A 71 12.71 10.07 -4.25
N PHE A 72 13.61 9.89 -5.23
CA PHE A 72 14.84 9.15 -5.02
C PHE A 72 15.72 9.99 -4.11
N LEU A 73 15.81 9.63 -2.83
CA LEU A 73 16.89 10.09 -1.95
C LEU A 73 18.16 9.32 -2.35
N PRO A 74 19.17 9.94 -2.97
CA PRO A 74 20.43 9.26 -3.22
C PRO A 74 21.09 8.96 -1.86
N SER A 75 21.25 7.67 -1.55
CA SER A 75 21.75 7.18 -0.25
C SER A 75 23.23 7.47 0.05
N ASN A 76 24.00 8.13 -0.82
CA ASN A 76 25.48 8.18 -0.69
C ASN A 76 26.11 9.56 -0.94
N GLN A 77 25.65 10.60 -0.24
CA GLN A 77 26.52 11.78 -0.03
C GLN A 77 27.38 11.55 1.22
N LYS A 78 28.62 11.08 1.00
CA LYS A 78 29.66 11.07 2.04
C LYS A 78 30.03 12.53 2.33
N PRO A 79 30.04 12.99 3.60
CA PRO A 79 30.36 14.39 3.89
C PRO A 79 31.79 14.71 3.46
N ILE A 80 31.94 15.79 2.71
CA ILE A 80 33.24 16.35 2.32
C ILE A 80 33.85 16.98 3.58
N PRO A 81 35.06 16.59 4.03
CA PRO A 81 35.69 17.23 5.16
C PRO A 81 36.04 18.68 4.81
N SER A 82 35.64 19.62 5.67
CA SER A 82 36.09 21.01 5.61
C SER A 82 37.61 21.04 5.82
N ARG A 83 38.31 21.62 4.86
CA ARG A 83 39.76 21.81 4.89
C ARG A 83 40.17 22.86 5.92
#